data_AF-D3Q7B6-F1
#
_entry.id   AF-D3Q7B6-F1
#
_cell.length_a   1.000
_cell.length_b   1.000
_cell.length_c   1.000
_cell.angle_alpha   90.00
_cell.angle_beta   90.00
_cell.angle_gamma   90.00
#
_symmetry.space_group_name_H-M   'P 1'
#
loop_
_entity.id
_entity.type
_entity.pdbx_description
1 polymer ?
#
loop_
_entity_poly.entity_id
_entity_poly.type
_entity_poly.pdbx_seq_one_letter_code
_entity_poly.pdbx_strand_id
1 'polypeptide(L)'
;MRRFAQSRIWTVIAPAVLMMLGTVVVADTAAANNRAAPTITAYTNNIENLLTKKETCEGDWDELIYYIAENSTPDLFLLQQVSDMKQVNRFIEELEEHSDGNYSGLIADTEPNGGGRCGPEKARQLNAIVWNTDSLTYVKGTRAMWQSMRENPDSGGSQCVKNDQSRTVNVKANFKHRNGQVITAASIHWPTHASGNFKCADNSARELDDELKESPYKKAALQIVGGDMNYRDVNSSNDWSKWYKEMRANDFADPVRGLCGPTGGCNDGLWTHITDGVKRRIDYLFARRGTSNPAASFGASNVTFSSAQDAEERDHDESDSGCTTYPGRSGCFYSEHRAVTGRVF
;
A
#
# COMPACT_ATOMS: atom_id res chain seq x y z
N MET A 1 48.66 80.77 -35.60
CA MET A 1 47.65 79.70 -35.60
C MET A 1 48.19 78.58 -36.50
N ARG A 2 48.97 77.56 -36.10
CA ARG A 2 48.71 76.37 -35.23
C ARG A 2 47.29 75.81 -35.42
N ARG A 3 47.01 74.52 -35.68
CA ARG A 3 47.79 73.26 -35.79
C ARG A 3 46.86 72.15 -36.37
N PHE A 4 47.51 71.12 -36.94
CA PHE A 4 47.11 69.74 -37.29
C PHE A 4 45.99 69.01 -36.53
N ALA A 5 45.38 68.01 -37.22
CA ALA A 5 45.03 66.62 -36.80
C ALA A 5 43.69 66.18 -37.44
N GLN A 6 43.36 64.92 -37.79
CA GLN A 6 43.99 63.60 -37.83
C GLN A 6 43.01 62.67 -38.58
N SER A 7 43.49 61.76 -39.42
CA SER A 7 42.68 60.68 -40.01
C SER A 7 42.40 59.58 -38.98
N ARG A 8 41.18 59.05 -38.91
CA ARG A 8 40.86 57.81 -38.20
C ARG A 8 40.37 56.75 -39.19
N ILE A 9 41.20 55.72 -39.36
CA ILE A 9 40.87 54.45 -39.99
C ILE A 9 40.07 53.64 -38.97
N TRP A 10 38.86 53.21 -39.35
CA TRP A 10 38.05 52.28 -38.56
C TRP A 10 38.35 50.85 -39.01
N THR A 11 39.06 50.11 -38.17
CA THR A 11 39.25 48.67 -38.31
C THR A 11 37.97 47.97 -37.85
N VAL A 12 37.26 47.31 -38.76
CA VAL A 12 36.13 46.42 -38.44
C VAL A 12 36.69 45.08 -37.96
N ILE A 13 36.60 44.80 -36.66
CA ILE A 13 36.85 43.47 -36.10
C ILE A 13 35.53 42.71 -36.19
N ALA A 14 35.46 41.73 -37.09
CA ALA A 14 34.36 40.78 -37.14
C ALA A 14 34.48 39.81 -35.94
N PRO A 15 33.43 39.63 -35.12
CA PRO A 15 33.42 38.55 -34.13
C PRO A 15 33.21 37.22 -34.86
N ALA A 16 34.22 36.35 -34.82
CA ALA A 16 34.07 34.95 -35.18
C ALA A 16 33.19 34.26 -34.12
N VAL A 17 31.91 34.09 -34.43
CA VAL A 17 30.99 33.26 -33.66
C VAL A 17 31.38 31.81 -33.92
N LEU A 18 32.14 31.22 -32.99
CA LEU A 18 32.41 29.80 -32.95
C LEU A 18 31.11 29.10 -32.54
N MET A 19 30.31 28.67 -33.52
CA MET A 19 29.19 27.76 -33.29
C MET A 19 29.75 26.43 -32.82
N MET A 20 29.87 26.24 -31.51
CA MET A 20 29.93 24.90 -30.95
C MET A 20 28.61 24.23 -31.28
N LEU A 21 28.63 23.35 -32.28
CA LEU A 21 27.62 22.33 -32.50
C LEU A 21 27.66 21.39 -31.29
N GLY A 22 27.05 21.83 -30.19
CA GLY A 22 26.69 20.95 -29.10
C GLY A 22 25.69 19.95 -29.65
N THR A 23 26.12 18.71 -29.84
CA THR A 23 25.22 17.58 -29.96
C THR A 23 24.33 17.58 -28.71
N VAL A 24 23.13 18.12 -28.85
CA VAL A 24 22.06 17.90 -27.88
C VAL A 24 21.77 16.41 -27.98
N VAL A 25 22.31 15.65 -27.03
CA VAL A 25 21.84 14.28 -26.78
C VAL A 25 20.43 14.44 -26.26
N VAL A 26 19.47 14.45 -27.18
CA VAL A 26 18.06 14.28 -26.83
C VAL A 26 17.98 12.85 -26.30
N ALA A 27 17.98 12.71 -24.98
CA ALA A 27 17.69 11.43 -24.36
C ALA A 27 16.33 10.98 -24.89
N ASP A 28 16.34 9.90 -25.66
CA ASP A 28 15.19 9.40 -26.38
C ASP A 28 14.11 8.98 -25.37
N THR A 29 13.13 9.85 -25.17
CA THR A 29 11.99 9.61 -24.27
C THR A 29 11.15 8.41 -24.74
N ALA A 30 11.31 7.96 -25.98
CA ALA A 30 10.67 6.75 -26.49
C ALA A 30 11.25 5.47 -25.85
N ALA A 31 12.54 5.44 -25.48
CA ALA A 31 13.17 4.25 -24.91
C ALA A 31 12.74 3.96 -23.46
N ALA A 32 12.28 4.97 -22.71
CA ALA A 32 11.79 4.82 -21.34
C ALA A 32 10.38 4.16 -21.28
N ASN A 33 9.58 4.31 -22.33
CA ASN A 33 8.21 3.77 -22.39
C ASN A 33 8.13 2.30 -22.84
N ASN A 34 9.23 1.71 -23.31
CA ASN A 34 9.28 0.31 -23.78
C ASN A 34 9.87 -0.68 -22.76
N ARG A 35 10.19 -0.25 -21.53
CA ARG A 35 10.60 -1.18 -20.46
C ARG A 35 9.37 -1.86 -19.87
N ALA A 36 9.39 -3.19 -19.80
CA ALA A 36 8.38 -3.95 -19.07
C ALA A 36 8.30 -3.43 -17.63
N ALA A 37 7.07 -3.20 -17.14
CA ALA A 37 6.81 -2.79 -15.77
C ALA A 37 7.52 -3.73 -14.77
N PRO A 38 7.98 -3.22 -13.61
CA PRO A 38 8.71 -4.05 -12.67
C PRO A 38 7.78 -5.09 -12.05
N THR A 39 8.30 -6.27 -11.78
CA THR A 39 7.61 -7.25 -10.93
C THR A 39 7.84 -6.89 -9.48
N ILE A 40 6.77 -6.67 -8.73
CA ILE A 40 6.80 -6.31 -7.31
C ILE A 40 6.08 -7.41 -6.51
N THR A 41 6.77 -8.01 -5.55
CA THR A 41 6.15 -8.87 -4.54
C THR A 41 5.57 -7.98 -3.44
N ALA A 42 4.26 -7.88 -3.36
CA ALA A 42 3.57 -6.99 -2.42
C ALA A 42 2.74 -7.79 -1.40
N TYR A 43 2.79 -7.34 -0.15
CA TYR A 43 1.96 -7.83 0.94
C TYR A 43 1.10 -6.68 1.48
N THR A 44 -0.07 -7.03 2.01
CA THR A 44 -0.89 -6.10 2.78
C THR A 44 -1.52 -6.79 3.97
N ASN A 45 -1.52 -6.13 5.12
CA ASN A 45 -2.10 -6.67 6.34
C ASN A 45 -2.52 -5.57 7.32
N ASN A 46 -3.71 -5.71 7.88
CA ASN A 46 -4.12 -4.99 9.08
C ASN A 46 -3.57 -5.73 10.31
N ILE A 47 -2.60 -5.11 10.95
CA ILE A 47 -1.81 -5.70 12.03
C ILE A 47 -2.38 -5.34 13.41
N GLU A 48 -3.49 -4.59 13.47
CA GLU A 48 -4.29 -4.33 14.67
C GLU A 48 -3.50 -3.74 15.85
N ASN A 49 -2.42 -3.00 15.59
CA ASN A 49 -1.44 -2.49 16.57
C ASN A 49 -0.76 -3.55 17.46
N LEU A 50 -0.82 -4.84 17.14
CA LEU A 50 -0.38 -5.91 18.06
C LEU A 50 1.16 -5.92 18.19
N LEU A 51 1.74 -5.59 19.34
CA LEU A 51 3.21 -5.51 19.44
C LEU A 51 3.91 -6.80 19.90
N THR A 52 3.29 -7.56 20.81
CA THR A 52 3.85 -8.79 21.42
C THR A 52 2.83 -9.53 22.28
N LYS A 53 3.10 -10.82 22.53
CA LYS A 53 2.53 -11.59 23.66
C LYS A 53 2.79 -10.81 24.98
N LYS A 54 1.74 -10.43 25.73
CA LYS A 54 1.72 -9.70 27.05
C LYS A 54 1.11 -8.28 27.07
N GLU A 55 0.63 -7.73 25.95
CA GLU A 55 -0.15 -6.48 25.97
C GLU A 55 -1.65 -6.72 26.28
N THR A 56 -2.41 -5.66 26.62
CA THR A 56 -3.85 -5.78 26.92
C THR A 56 -4.63 -6.34 25.72
N CYS A 57 -4.15 -6.06 24.52
CA CYS A 57 -4.59 -6.71 23.29
C CYS A 57 -3.45 -7.56 22.71
N GLU A 58 -3.40 -8.81 23.16
CA GLU A 58 -2.41 -9.81 22.72
C GLU A 58 -2.51 -10.09 21.22
N GLY A 59 -1.34 -10.16 20.58
CA GLY A 59 -1.15 -10.63 19.22
C GLY A 59 0.31 -10.51 18.82
N ASP A 60 0.70 -11.24 17.79
CA ASP A 60 2.12 -11.44 17.47
C ASP A 60 2.39 -11.57 15.98
N TRP A 61 3.03 -10.56 15.40
CA TRP A 61 3.36 -10.56 13.96
C TRP A 61 4.48 -11.50 13.59
N ASP A 62 5.17 -12.07 14.56
CA ASP A 62 6.34 -12.92 14.33
C ASP A 62 5.95 -14.09 13.42
N GLU A 63 4.78 -14.73 13.63
CA GLU A 63 4.24 -15.77 12.73
C GLU A 63 4.19 -15.34 11.26
N LEU A 64 3.74 -14.11 11.00
CA LEU A 64 3.67 -13.58 9.63
C LEU A 64 5.08 -13.33 9.08
N ILE A 65 5.99 -12.82 9.91
CA ILE A 65 7.38 -12.56 9.53
C ILE A 65 8.12 -13.85 9.19
N TYR A 66 7.99 -14.90 10.01
CA TYR A 66 8.54 -16.23 9.71
C TYR A 66 8.00 -16.79 8.40
N TYR A 67 6.68 -16.69 8.17
CA TYR A 67 6.11 -17.10 6.88
C TYR A 67 6.73 -16.35 5.69
N ILE A 68 6.92 -15.04 5.83
CA ILE A 68 7.50 -14.21 4.77
C ILE A 68 8.95 -14.62 4.50
N ALA A 69 9.74 -14.80 5.55
CA ALA A 69 11.14 -15.24 5.50
C ALA A 69 11.31 -16.54 4.71
N GLU A 70 10.47 -17.54 4.96
CA GLU A 70 10.54 -18.84 4.30
C GLU A 70 10.07 -18.82 2.83
N ASN A 71 9.15 -17.91 2.46
CA ASN A 71 8.45 -17.97 1.18
C ASN A 71 8.99 -17.01 0.13
N SER A 72 9.13 -15.73 0.48
CA SER A 72 9.56 -14.71 -0.48
C SER A 72 9.94 -13.43 0.22
N THR A 73 11.16 -12.95 -0.02
CA THR A 73 11.56 -11.58 0.31
C THR A 73 10.64 -10.60 -0.42
N PRO A 74 9.80 -9.84 0.29
CA PRO A 74 8.87 -8.91 -0.31
C PRO A 74 9.56 -7.62 -0.72
N ASP A 75 9.04 -7.00 -1.77
CA ASP A 75 9.48 -5.67 -2.21
C ASP A 75 8.72 -4.57 -1.46
N LEU A 76 7.46 -4.83 -1.08
CA LEU A 76 6.53 -3.84 -0.57
C LEU A 76 5.56 -4.44 0.46
N PHE A 77 5.35 -3.74 1.57
CA PHE A 77 4.26 -3.98 2.51
C PHE A 77 3.38 -2.75 2.67
N LEU A 78 2.08 -3.02 2.75
CA LEU A 78 1.04 -2.05 2.98
C LEU A 78 0.35 -2.42 4.29
N LEU A 79 0.77 -1.75 5.37
CA LEU A 79 0.32 -2.06 6.73
C LEU A 79 -0.80 -1.11 7.15
N GLN A 80 -1.79 -1.63 7.85
CA GLN A 80 -2.87 -0.84 8.45
C GLN A 80 -2.91 -1.06 9.96
N GLN A 81 -3.39 -0.04 10.67
CA GLN A 81 -3.41 -0.01 12.13
C GLN A 81 -2.02 -0.28 12.73
N VAL A 82 -1.10 0.65 12.44
CA VAL A 82 0.13 0.86 13.22
C VAL A 82 -0.07 2.07 14.15
N SER A 83 0.59 2.07 15.31
CA SER A 83 0.50 3.13 16.32
C SER A 83 1.36 4.35 15.98
N ASP A 84 2.58 4.12 15.49
CA ASP A 84 3.54 5.14 15.11
C ASP A 84 4.71 4.54 14.31
N MET A 85 5.70 5.38 14.01
CA MET A 85 6.92 4.96 13.31
C MET A 85 7.82 4.06 14.15
N LYS A 86 7.75 4.11 15.49
CA LYS A 86 8.51 3.20 16.36
C LYS A 86 8.00 1.77 16.18
N GLN A 87 6.68 1.57 16.11
CA GLN A 87 6.11 0.26 15.80
C GLN A 87 6.46 -0.22 14.39
N VAL A 88 6.44 0.67 13.39
CA VAL A 88 6.88 0.31 12.03
C VAL A 88 8.36 -0.06 11.97
N ASN A 89 9.23 0.67 12.69
CA ASN A 89 10.64 0.32 12.78
C ASN A 89 10.85 -1.02 13.46
N ARG A 90 10.09 -1.33 14.50
CA ARG A 90 10.14 -2.66 15.12
C ARG A 90 9.76 -3.76 14.13
N PHE A 91 8.65 -3.59 13.40
CA PHE A 91 8.27 -4.53 12.34
C PHE A 91 9.38 -4.71 11.30
N ILE A 92 10.07 -3.62 10.93
CA ILE A 92 11.23 -3.67 10.03
C ILE A 92 12.39 -4.45 10.64
N GLU A 93 12.74 -4.18 11.90
CA GLU A 93 13.83 -4.86 12.62
C GLU A 93 13.61 -6.38 12.64
N GLU A 94 12.42 -6.84 13.04
CA GLU A 94 12.06 -8.26 13.06
C GLU A 94 12.11 -8.86 11.63
N LEU A 95 11.61 -8.13 10.63
CA LEU A 95 11.66 -8.58 9.24
C LEU A 95 13.09 -8.68 8.69
N GLU A 96 13.98 -7.76 9.05
CA GLU A 96 15.41 -7.76 8.68
C GLU A 96 16.18 -8.86 9.40
N GLU A 97 15.78 -9.20 10.63
CA GLU A 97 16.38 -10.31 11.39
C GLU A 97 16.09 -11.66 10.75
N HIS A 98 14.88 -11.83 10.21
CA HIS A 98 14.43 -13.11 9.64
C HIS A 98 14.47 -13.20 8.12
N SER A 99 14.72 -12.11 7.39
CA SER A 99 14.78 -12.12 5.92
C SER A 99 16.04 -11.46 5.34
N ASP A 100 16.43 -11.84 4.12
CA ASP A 100 17.61 -11.30 3.44
C ASP A 100 17.46 -9.84 2.91
N GLY A 101 16.42 -9.11 3.31
CA GLY A 101 16.12 -7.77 2.79
C GLY A 101 16.47 -6.65 3.76
N ASN A 102 16.85 -5.49 3.23
CA ASN A 102 16.94 -4.24 4.02
C ASN A 102 15.71 -3.39 3.76
N TYR A 103 15.06 -2.87 4.79
CA TYR A 103 13.78 -2.17 4.66
C TYR A 103 13.79 -0.76 5.22
N SER A 104 12.83 0.02 4.76
CA SER A 104 12.52 1.33 5.32
C SER A 104 11.02 1.55 5.26
N GLY A 105 10.52 2.49 6.07
CA GLY A 105 9.09 2.70 6.23
C GLY A 105 8.70 4.18 6.27
N LEU A 106 7.44 4.42 5.97
CA LEU A 106 6.77 5.70 6.18
C LEU A 106 5.35 5.46 6.65
N ILE A 107 4.80 6.42 7.40
CA ILE A 107 3.44 6.38 7.92
C ILE A 107 2.60 7.55 7.38
N ALA A 108 1.28 7.38 7.44
CA ALA A 108 0.35 8.49 7.49
C ALA A 108 0.68 9.35 8.74
N ASP A 109 1.05 10.60 8.51
CA ASP A 109 1.50 11.56 9.50
C ASP A 109 0.34 12.46 9.92
N THR A 110 -0.42 11.99 10.91
CA THR A 110 -1.54 12.74 11.49
C THR A 110 -1.48 12.70 12.99
N GLU A 111 -1.81 13.82 13.65
CA GLU A 111 -2.06 13.85 15.08
C GLU A 111 -3.33 13.02 15.38
N PRO A 112 -3.22 11.91 16.13
CA PRO A 112 -4.31 10.96 16.29
C PRO A 112 -5.30 11.41 17.36
N ASN A 113 -6.60 11.17 17.10
CA ASN A 113 -7.66 11.20 18.11
C ASN A 113 -8.35 9.83 18.14
N GLY A 114 -8.29 9.09 19.25
CA GLY A 114 -8.91 7.77 19.36
C GLY A 114 -8.53 6.97 20.60
N GLY A 115 -9.22 5.84 20.80
CA GLY A 115 -9.05 4.90 21.92
C GLY A 115 -10.23 3.92 21.96
N GLY A 116 -9.99 2.67 21.56
CA GLY A 116 -11.00 1.61 21.55
C GLY A 116 -11.04 0.79 22.85
N ARG A 117 -11.57 -0.43 22.78
CA ARG A 117 -11.62 -1.40 23.90
C ARG A 117 -10.24 -1.71 24.50
N CYS A 118 -9.18 -1.63 23.69
CA CYS A 118 -7.78 -1.80 24.12
C CYS A 118 -7.17 -0.53 24.75
N GLY A 119 -7.98 0.49 25.04
CA GLY A 119 -7.52 1.71 25.68
C GLY A 119 -6.44 2.44 24.87
N PRO A 120 -5.39 2.97 25.54
CA PRO A 120 -4.31 3.71 24.90
C PRO A 120 -3.52 2.92 23.84
N GLU A 121 -3.44 1.60 23.92
CA GLU A 121 -2.68 0.74 22.98
C GLU A 121 -3.22 0.85 21.55
N LYS A 122 -4.56 0.97 21.42
CA LYS A 122 -5.24 1.21 20.13
C LYS A 122 -5.70 2.67 19.94
N ALA A 123 -5.14 3.61 20.71
CA ALA A 123 -5.50 5.03 20.57
C ALA A 123 -5.01 5.65 19.26
N ARG A 124 -3.90 5.12 18.72
CA ARG A 124 -3.29 5.57 17.48
C ARG A 124 -3.35 4.43 16.49
N GLN A 125 -4.04 4.61 15.37
CA GLN A 125 -4.13 3.58 14.34
C GLN A 125 -3.92 4.31 13.02
N LEU A 126 -2.84 3.99 12.32
CA LEU A 126 -2.35 4.67 11.13
C LEU A 126 -2.08 3.65 10.03
N ASN A 127 -1.90 4.13 8.81
CA ASN A 127 -1.49 3.32 7.67
C ASN A 127 0.00 3.57 7.38
N ALA A 128 0.72 2.52 6.97
CA ALA A 128 2.13 2.59 6.64
C ALA A 128 2.46 1.90 5.32
N ILE A 129 3.56 2.34 4.72
CA ILE A 129 4.20 1.68 3.59
C ILE A 129 5.62 1.33 4.02
N VAL A 130 5.97 0.05 3.95
CA VAL A 130 7.34 -0.46 4.16
C VAL A 130 7.83 -1.01 2.84
N TRP A 131 9.09 -0.78 2.48
CA TRP A 131 9.66 -1.22 1.21
C TRP A 131 11.06 -1.78 1.38
N ASN A 132 11.41 -2.73 0.53
CA ASN A 132 12.76 -3.25 0.42
C ASN A 132 13.64 -2.23 -0.32
N THR A 133 14.67 -1.73 0.36
CA THR A 133 15.59 -0.70 -0.12
C THR A 133 16.57 -1.20 -1.19
N ASP A 134 16.75 -2.52 -1.30
CA ASP A 134 17.58 -3.14 -2.35
C ASP A 134 16.87 -3.14 -3.72
N SER A 135 15.53 -3.13 -3.73
CA SER A 135 14.72 -3.11 -4.95
C SER A 135 14.03 -1.77 -5.23
N LEU A 136 13.66 -1.02 -4.19
CA LEU A 136 12.89 0.22 -4.26
C LEU A 136 13.58 1.39 -3.55
N THR A 137 13.66 2.53 -4.23
CA THR A 137 14.10 3.80 -3.63
C THR A 137 12.94 4.77 -3.53
N TYR A 138 12.60 5.23 -2.32
CA TYR A 138 11.56 6.25 -2.12
C TYR A 138 11.88 7.54 -2.89
N VAL A 139 10.91 8.02 -3.67
CA VAL A 139 11.01 9.30 -4.38
C VAL A 139 10.62 10.42 -3.42
N LYS A 140 11.63 11.09 -2.85
CA LYS A 140 11.43 12.16 -1.86
C LYS A 140 10.44 13.22 -2.34
N GLY A 141 9.54 13.64 -1.44
CA GLY A 141 8.52 14.66 -1.69
C GLY A 141 7.26 14.14 -2.38
N THR A 142 7.14 12.81 -2.58
CA THR A 142 5.95 12.18 -3.16
C THR A 142 5.06 11.51 -2.12
N ARG A 143 5.37 11.59 -0.82
CA ARG A 143 4.43 11.19 0.22
C ARG A 143 3.23 12.14 0.21
N ALA A 144 2.03 11.60 0.06
CA ALA A 144 0.78 12.31 0.26
C ALA A 144 -0.23 11.44 1.03
N MET A 145 -1.23 12.11 1.59
CA MET A 145 -2.25 11.48 2.42
C MET A 145 -3.62 12.02 2.04
N TRP A 146 -4.63 11.18 2.21
CA TRP A 146 -6.03 11.57 2.03
C TRP A 146 -6.90 10.74 2.95
N GLN A 147 -8.10 11.25 3.24
CA GLN A 147 -9.03 10.60 4.14
C GLN A 147 -10.11 9.85 3.37
N SER A 148 -10.40 8.61 3.78
CA SER A 148 -11.53 7.81 3.28
C SER A 148 -12.88 8.46 3.61
N MET A 149 -13.92 8.06 2.89
CA MET A 149 -15.26 8.63 3.01
C MET A 149 -16.13 7.82 3.99
N ARG A 150 -17.07 8.49 4.65
CA ARG A 150 -18.16 7.90 5.44
C ARG A 150 -19.50 8.56 5.10
N GLU A 151 -20.58 7.89 5.46
CA GLU A 151 -21.93 8.46 5.50
C GLU A 151 -21.93 9.72 6.36
N ASN A 152 -22.49 10.82 5.81
CA ASN A 152 -22.73 12.03 6.58
C ASN A 152 -23.87 11.75 7.59
N PRO A 153 -23.59 11.78 8.91
CA PRO A 153 -24.59 11.51 9.94
C PRO A 153 -25.82 12.41 9.84
N ASP A 154 -25.64 13.66 9.42
CA ASP A 154 -26.71 14.66 9.32
C ASP A 154 -27.63 14.42 8.11
N SER A 155 -27.16 13.65 7.12
CA SER A 155 -27.89 13.37 5.87
C SER A 155 -28.63 12.03 5.87
N GLY A 156 -28.55 11.26 6.98
CA GLY A 156 -29.04 9.87 7.01
C GLY A 156 -28.31 8.95 6.02
N GLY A 157 -27.06 9.29 5.67
CA GLY A 157 -26.24 8.57 4.69
C GLY A 157 -26.62 8.78 3.23
N SER A 158 -27.36 9.85 2.89
CA SER A 158 -27.59 10.25 1.50
C SER A 158 -26.42 11.01 0.88
N GLN A 159 -25.50 11.51 1.72
CA GLN A 159 -24.26 12.15 1.32
C GLN A 159 -23.06 11.44 1.96
N CYS A 160 -21.92 11.48 1.28
CA CYS A 160 -20.65 11.03 1.81
C CYS A 160 -19.76 12.22 2.14
N VAL A 161 -19.11 12.17 3.30
CA VAL A 161 -18.15 13.17 3.79
C VAL A 161 -16.85 12.48 4.19
N LYS A 162 -15.78 13.25 4.34
CA LYS A 162 -14.51 12.72 4.88
C LYS A 162 -14.73 12.15 6.28
N ASN A 163 -14.14 11.00 6.56
CA ASN A 163 -14.14 10.41 7.89
C ASN A 163 -13.27 11.24 8.87
N ASP A 164 -13.35 10.97 10.16
CA ASP A 164 -12.64 11.67 11.23
C ASP A 164 -11.70 10.75 12.05
N GLN A 165 -11.68 9.44 11.75
CA GLN A 165 -10.81 8.46 12.40
C GLN A 165 -9.43 8.46 11.74
N SER A 166 -8.37 8.53 12.56
CA SER A 166 -6.97 8.45 12.14
C SER A 166 -6.67 7.23 11.27
N ARG A 167 -7.22 6.05 11.61
CA ARG A 167 -7.02 4.82 10.83
C ARG A 167 -7.48 4.94 9.39
N THR A 168 -8.36 5.88 9.09
CA THR A 168 -8.88 6.07 7.73
C THR A 168 -8.15 7.14 6.93
N VAL A 169 -7.04 7.66 7.48
CA VAL A 169 -6.06 8.48 6.77
C VAL A 169 -5.15 7.54 5.99
N ASN A 170 -5.32 7.51 4.69
CA ASN A 170 -4.54 6.70 3.78
C ASN A 170 -3.21 7.39 3.46
N VAL A 171 -2.22 6.62 3.01
CA VAL A 171 -0.92 7.16 2.58
C VAL A 171 -0.52 6.58 1.23
N LYS A 172 0.01 7.42 0.35
CA LYS A 172 0.59 7.03 -0.94
C LYS A 172 1.99 7.64 -1.11
N ALA A 173 2.83 6.94 -1.87
CA ALA A 173 4.16 7.43 -2.24
C ALA A 173 4.63 6.80 -3.57
N ASN A 174 5.55 7.49 -4.25
CA ASN A 174 6.25 6.93 -5.40
C ASN A 174 7.58 6.31 -4.96
N PHE A 175 7.93 5.21 -5.62
CA PHE A 175 9.19 4.51 -5.44
C PHE A 175 9.81 4.26 -6.81
N LYS A 176 11.11 4.48 -6.94
CA LYS A 176 11.87 4.12 -8.13
C LYS A 176 12.40 2.70 -7.94
N HIS A 177 11.96 1.78 -8.78
CA HIS A 177 12.50 0.43 -8.80
C HIS A 177 13.88 0.41 -9.46
N ARG A 178 14.72 -0.57 -9.11
CA ARG A 178 16.09 -0.75 -9.65
C ARG A 178 16.18 -0.79 -11.18
N ASN A 179 15.11 -1.19 -11.89
CA ASN A 179 15.04 -1.14 -13.36
C ASN A 179 14.83 0.28 -13.93
N GLY A 180 14.71 1.29 -13.07
CA GLY A 180 14.56 2.71 -13.39
C GLY A 180 13.11 3.21 -13.48
N GLN A 181 12.11 2.32 -13.44
CA GLN A 181 10.71 2.71 -13.49
C GLN A 181 10.19 3.16 -12.13
N VAL A 182 9.16 4.01 -12.16
CA VAL A 182 8.47 4.47 -10.96
C VAL A 182 7.24 3.61 -10.73
N ILE A 183 7.03 3.18 -9.49
CA ILE A 183 5.79 2.57 -9.02
C ILE A 183 5.15 3.49 -7.98
N THR A 184 3.83 3.50 -7.89
CA THR A 184 3.09 4.12 -6.79
C THR A 184 2.60 3.02 -5.87
N ALA A 185 2.83 3.19 -4.57
CA ALA A 185 2.24 2.34 -3.54
C ALA A 185 1.27 3.15 -2.68
N ALA A 186 0.18 2.52 -2.24
CA ALA A 186 -0.82 3.12 -1.38
C ALA A 186 -1.30 2.13 -0.31
N SER A 187 -1.19 2.50 0.96
CA SER A 187 -1.79 1.76 2.09
C SER A 187 -3.06 2.47 2.53
N ILE A 188 -4.17 1.73 2.55
CA ILE A 188 -5.50 2.29 2.81
C ILE A 188 -6.25 1.53 3.89
N HIS A 189 -7.11 2.23 4.60
CA HIS A 189 -8.09 1.59 5.49
C HIS A 189 -9.39 2.40 5.46
N TRP A 190 -10.49 1.72 5.16
CA TRP A 190 -11.81 2.36 5.10
C TRP A 190 -12.51 2.27 6.45
N PRO A 191 -13.50 3.14 6.71
CA PRO A 191 -14.26 3.04 7.96
C PRO A 191 -14.95 1.68 8.07
N THR A 192 -15.27 1.24 9.29
CA THR A 192 -16.12 0.06 9.46
C THR A 192 -17.56 0.38 9.01
N HIS A 193 -18.41 -0.65 8.88
CA HIS A 193 -19.84 -0.45 8.67
C HIS A 193 -20.44 0.47 9.76
N ALA A 194 -20.13 0.22 11.03
CA ALA A 194 -20.60 1.04 12.15
C ALA A 194 -20.12 2.50 12.09
N SER A 195 -19.02 2.77 11.38
CA SER A 195 -18.48 4.11 11.16
C SER A 195 -18.88 4.71 9.80
N GLY A 196 -19.95 4.20 9.18
CA GLY A 196 -20.60 4.80 8.02
C GLY A 196 -20.01 4.40 6.66
N ASN A 197 -19.31 3.28 6.54
CA ASN A 197 -18.79 2.85 5.23
C ASN A 197 -19.87 2.29 4.29
N PHE A 198 -21.03 1.87 4.80
CA PHE A 198 -21.93 0.99 4.06
C PHE A 198 -22.50 1.57 2.77
N LYS A 199 -22.80 2.87 2.75
CA LYS A 199 -23.26 3.58 1.54
C LYS A 199 -22.18 4.39 0.83
N CYS A 200 -20.96 4.43 1.36
CA CYS A 200 -19.89 5.32 0.88
C CYS A 200 -18.63 4.57 0.41
N ALA A 201 -18.62 3.24 0.45
CA ALA A 201 -17.51 2.43 -0.04
C ALA A 201 -17.18 2.72 -1.53
N ASP A 202 -18.18 2.97 -2.38
CA ASP A 202 -17.95 3.33 -3.78
C ASP A 202 -17.42 4.76 -3.95
N ASN A 203 -17.79 5.70 -3.07
CA ASN A 203 -17.13 6.99 -3.00
C ASN A 203 -15.66 6.87 -2.59
N SER A 204 -15.34 6.01 -1.61
CA SER A 204 -13.94 5.74 -1.24
C SER A 204 -13.15 5.08 -2.37
N ALA A 205 -13.77 4.21 -3.17
CA ALA A 205 -13.16 3.62 -4.36
C ALA A 205 -12.86 4.66 -5.45
N ARG A 206 -13.81 5.58 -5.73
CA ARG A 206 -13.60 6.69 -6.68
C ARG A 206 -12.52 7.66 -6.21
N GLU A 207 -12.55 8.03 -4.93
CA GLU A 207 -11.53 8.91 -4.34
C GLU A 207 -10.13 8.29 -4.46
N LEU A 208 -9.99 6.99 -4.16
CA LEU A 208 -8.72 6.29 -4.33
C LEU A 208 -8.20 6.38 -5.77
N ASP A 209 -9.08 6.17 -6.76
CA ASP A 209 -8.72 6.27 -8.16
C ASP A 209 -8.28 7.70 -8.54
N ASP A 210 -9.04 8.71 -8.12
CA ASP A 210 -8.74 10.13 -8.35
C ASP A 210 -7.36 10.48 -7.76
N GLU A 211 -7.11 10.09 -6.51
CA GLU A 211 -5.83 10.29 -5.81
C GLU A 211 -4.66 9.65 -6.56
N LEU A 212 -4.83 8.44 -7.11
CA LEU A 212 -3.79 7.78 -7.88
C LEU A 212 -3.64 8.35 -9.31
N LYS A 213 -4.61 9.11 -9.80
CA LYS A 213 -4.57 9.85 -11.07
C LYS A 213 -3.99 11.27 -10.92
N GLU A 214 -3.67 11.71 -9.72
CA GLU A 214 -2.97 12.98 -9.50
C GLU A 214 -1.51 12.93 -9.98
N SER A 215 -0.92 14.10 -10.24
CA SER A 215 0.53 14.21 -10.43
C SER A 215 1.22 14.23 -9.06
N PRO A 216 2.32 13.48 -8.83
CA PRO A 216 3.11 12.74 -9.83
C PRO A 216 2.70 11.26 -10.05
N TYR A 217 1.74 10.73 -9.30
CA TYR A 217 1.39 9.29 -9.26
C TYR A 217 0.89 8.71 -10.58
N LYS A 218 0.15 9.49 -11.37
CA LYS A 218 -0.36 9.06 -12.69
C LYS A 218 0.73 8.67 -13.70
N LYS A 219 1.99 8.99 -13.42
CA LYS A 219 3.14 8.67 -14.27
C LYS A 219 3.82 7.36 -13.89
N ALA A 220 3.40 6.72 -12.80
CA ALA A 220 3.97 5.44 -12.40
C ALA A 220 3.65 4.36 -13.44
N ALA A 221 4.62 3.48 -13.71
CA ALA A 221 4.45 2.32 -14.58
C ALA A 221 3.48 1.29 -13.96
N LEU A 222 3.47 1.21 -12.63
CA LEU A 222 2.63 0.31 -11.84
C LEU A 222 2.09 1.07 -10.61
N GLN A 223 0.82 0.89 -10.31
CA GLN A 223 0.16 1.41 -9.11
C GLN A 223 -0.36 0.23 -8.30
N ILE A 224 0.09 0.12 -7.05
CA ILE A 224 -0.23 -0.96 -6.13
C ILE A 224 -0.94 -0.34 -4.93
N VAL A 225 -2.11 -0.86 -4.59
CA VAL A 225 -2.87 -0.42 -3.43
C VAL A 225 -3.32 -1.62 -2.63
N GLY A 226 -3.29 -1.51 -1.31
CA GLY A 226 -3.75 -2.57 -0.44
C GLY A 226 -4.20 -2.06 0.92
N GLY A 227 -5.05 -2.85 1.55
CA GLY A 227 -5.38 -2.71 2.95
C GLY A 227 -6.76 -3.22 3.31
N ASP A 228 -7.31 -2.70 4.41
CA ASP A 228 -8.60 -3.11 4.96
C ASP A 228 -9.72 -2.16 4.48
N MET A 229 -10.47 -2.61 3.49
CA MET A 229 -11.61 -1.86 2.93
C MET A 229 -12.87 -1.99 3.79
N ASN A 230 -12.85 -2.80 4.85
CA ASN A 230 -13.95 -3.02 5.78
C ASN A 230 -15.30 -3.39 5.12
N TYR A 231 -15.23 -3.87 3.88
CA TYR A 231 -16.39 -4.13 3.04
C TYR A 231 -16.12 -5.32 2.11
N ARG A 232 -17.17 -6.12 1.89
CA ARG A 232 -17.08 -7.33 1.06
C ARG A 232 -17.11 -6.99 -0.43
N ASP A 233 -16.36 -7.74 -1.22
CA ASP A 233 -16.37 -7.70 -2.69
C ASP A 233 -17.68 -8.23 -3.27
N VAL A 234 -18.40 -9.07 -2.53
CA VAL A 234 -19.74 -9.57 -2.87
C VAL A 234 -20.78 -9.17 -1.82
N ASN A 235 -22.01 -8.94 -2.28
CA ASN A 235 -23.17 -8.66 -1.44
C ASN A 235 -23.83 -9.95 -0.91
N SER A 236 -24.94 -9.82 -0.17
CA SER A 236 -25.68 -10.97 0.39
C SER A 236 -26.30 -11.90 -0.67
N SER A 237 -26.47 -11.43 -1.90
CA SER A 237 -26.95 -12.22 -3.04
C SER A 237 -25.79 -12.86 -3.83
N ASN A 238 -24.56 -12.78 -3.33
CA ASN A 238 -23.33 -13.22 -3.99
C ASN A 238 -23.02 -12.48 -5.31
N ASP A 239 -23.63 -11.30 -5.53
CA ASP A 239 -23.28 -10.41 -6.63
C ASP A 239 -22.15 -9.47 -6.22
N TRP A 240 -21.34 -9.02 -7.18
CA TRP A 240 -20.31 -8.01 -6.93
C TRP A 240 -20.91 -6.74 -6.32
N SER A 241 -20.30 -6.28 -5.22
CA SER A 241 -20.62 -5.02 -4.58
C SER A 241 -20.25 -3.84 -5.51
N LYS A 242 -20.91 -2.69 -5.30
CA LYS A 242 -20.73 -1.52 -6.17
C LYS A 242 -19.29 -0.99 -6.14
N TRP A 243 -18.68 -0.90 -4.96
CA TRP A 243 -17.29 -0.44 -4.83
C TRP A 243 -16.32 -1.37 -5.58
N TYR A 244 -16.53 -2.68 -5.54
CA TYR A 244 -15.65 -3.63 -6.20
C TYR A 244 -15.79 -3.55 -7.73
N LYS A 245 -17.02 -3.34 -8.22
CA LYS A 245 -17.26 -3.02 -9.64
C LYS A 245 -16.56 -1.72 -10.05
N GLU A 246 -16.59 -0.69 -9.20
CA GLU A 246 -15.91 0.59 -9.43
C GLU A 246 -14.39 0.39 -9.54
N MET A 247 -13.77 -0.35 -8.62
CA MET A 247 -12.34 -0.67 -8.69
C MET A 247 -11.99 -1.35 -10.01
N ARG A 248 -12.77 -2.37 -10.41
CA ARG A 248 -12.56 -3.08 -11.68
C ARG A 248 -12.80 -2.21 -12.92
N ALA A 249 -13.76 -1.30 -12.87
CA ALA A 249 -14.02 -0.35 -13.96
C ALA A 249 -12.86 0.65 -14.15
N ASN A 250 -12.06 0.88 -13.10
CA ASN A 250 -10.85 1.69 -13.11
C ASN A 250 -9.56 0.84 -13.27
N ASP A 251 -9.71 -0.35 -13.85
CA ASP A 251 -8.64 -1.28 -14.20
C ASP A 251 -7.80 -1.80 -13.02
N PHE A 252 -8.27 -1.70 -11.79
CA PHE A 252 -7.62 -2.37 -10.67
C PHE A 252 -7.85 -3.88 -10.74
N ALA A 253 -6.76 -4.62 -10.93
CA ALA A 253 -6.75 -6.08 -10.90
C ALA A 253 -6.55 -6.57 -9.46
N ASP A 254 -7.40 -7.50 -9.04
CA ASP A 254 -7.31 -8.21 -7.76
C ASP A 254 -6.65 -9.57 -8.00
N PRO A 255 -5.38 -9.75 -7.60
CA PRO A 255 -4.60 -10.92 -7.95
C PRO A 255 -5.15 -12.19 -7.26
N VAL A 256 -5.70 -12.05 -6.05
CA VAL A 256 -6.31 -13.18 -5.32
C VAL A 256 -7.63 -13.60 -5.95
N ARG A 257 -8.48 -12.65 -6.33
CA ARG A 257 -9.74 -13.00 -7.00
C ARG A 257 -9.53 -13.58 -8.39
N GLY A 258 -8.43 -13.21 -9.07
CA GLY A 258 -7.99 -13.83 -10.31
C GLY A 258 -7.83 -15.35 -10.22
N LEU A 259 -7.50 -15.89 -9.04
CA LEU A 259 -7.34 -17.32 -8.79
C LEU A 259 -8.65 -18.11 -8.85
N CYS A 260 -9.80 -17.47 -8.55
CA CYS A 260 -11.10 -18.15 -8.59
C CYS A 260 -11.60 -18.43 -10.01
N GLY A 261 -10.89 -17.96 -11.05
CA GLY A 261 -11.37 -18.02 -12.42
C GLY A 261 -12.68 -17.23 -12.63
N PRO A 262 -13.30 -17.35 -13.81
CA PRO A 262 -14.49 -16.56 -14.16
C PRO A 262 -15.76 -16.97 -13.39
N THR A 263 -15.81 -18.18 -12.82
CA THR A 263 -16.99 -18.72 -12.13
C THR A 263 -17.05 -18.38 -10.65
N GLY A 264 -15.97 -17.82 -10.06
CA GLY A 264 -15.99 -17.30 -8.69
C GLY A 264 -16.16 -18.37 -7.59
N GLY A 265 -15.94 -19.64 -7.89
CA GLY A 265 -16.24 -20.76 -6.99
C GLY A 265 -15.31 -20.93 -5.78
N CYS A 266 -14.37 -20.00 -5.54
CA CYS A 266 -13.36 -20.14 -4.48
C CYS A 266 -13.54 -19.19 -3.29
N ASN A 267 -14.68 -18.49 -3.20
CA ASN A 267 -14.97 -17.44 -2.20
C ASN A 267 -14.78 -17.90 -0.75
N ASP A 268 -15.13 -19.15 -0.44
CA ASP A 268 -15.03 -19.69 0.93
C ASP A 268 -13.59 -19.77 1.44
N GLY A 269 -12.61 -19.86 0.53
CA GLY A 269 -11.18 -19.86 0.86
C GLY A 269 -10.57 -18.46 0.93
N LEU A 270 -11.23 -17.45 0.35
CA LEU A 270 -10.68 -16.11 0.17
C LEU A 270 -10.95 -15.16 1.35
N TRP A 271 -11.50 -15.64 2.46
CA TRP A 271 -11.69 -14.78 3.61
C TRP A 271 -10.34 -14.30 4.17
N THR A 272 -10.35 -13.07 4.65
CA THR A 272 -9.20 -12.39 5.22
C THR A 272 -9.45 -11.94 6.64
N HIS A 273 -10.69 -11.90 7.11
CA HIS A 273 -11.02 -11.46 8.47
C HIS A 273 -12.05 -12.38 9.10
N ILE A 274 -11.96 -12.55 10.43
CA ILE A 274 -12.92 -13.33 11.20
C ILE A 274 -13.26 -12.62 12.52
N THR A 275 -14.56 -12.41 12.76
CA THR A 275 -15.08 -11.94 14.04
C THR A 275 -16.29 -12.76 14.43
N ASP A 276 -16.34 -13.23 15.68
CA ASP A 276 -17.43 -14.07 16.22
C ASP A 276 -17.79 -15.27 15.30
N GLY A 277 -16.78 -15.90 14.71
CA GLY A 277 -16.90 -17.03 13.78
C GLY A 277 -17.33 -16.65 12.37
N VAL A 278 -17.65 -15.37 12.13
CA VAL A 278 -18.08 -14.87 10.83
C VAL A 278 -16.88 -14.48 9.99
N LYS A 279 -16.58 -15.32 8.99
CA LYS A 279 -15.52 -15.09 8.00
C LYS A 279 -15.95 -14.05 6.96
N ARG A 280 -15.05 -13.14 6.60
CA ARG A 280 -15.27 -12.10 5.59
C ARG A 280 -13.99 -11.89 4.80
N ARG A 281 -14.12 -11.57 3.52
CA ARG A 281 -13.04 -10.97 2.75
C ARG A 281 -13.21 -9.46 2.81
N ILE A 282 -12.30 -8.77 3.47
CA ILE A 282 -12.32 -7.30 3.61
C ILE A 282 -10.95 -6.66 3.38
N ASP A 283 -9.90 -7.48 3.32
CA ASP A 283 -8.54 -7.07 3.02
C ASP A 283 -8.23 -7.41 1.57
N TYR A 284 -7.64 -6.47 0.85
CA TYR A 284 -7.41 -6.62 -0.59
C TYR A 284 -6.07 -6.05 -0.98
N LEU A 285 -5.44 -6.69 -1.97
CA LEU A 285 -4.36 -6.13 -2.76
C LEU A 285 -4.92 -5.88 -4.17
N PHE A 286 -4.66 -4.71 -4.73
CA PHE A 286 -5.00 -4.38 -6.10
C PHE A 286 -3.80 -3.78 -6.82
N ALA A 287 -3.72 -4.00 -8.13
CA ALA A 287 -2.70 -3.36 -8.95
C ALA A 287 -3.22 -3.01 -10.35
N ARG A 288 -2.65 -1.95 -10.92
CA ARG A 288 -2.86 -1.56 -12.33
C ARG A 288 -1.58 -0.97 -12.94
N ARG A 289 -1.46 -1.04 -14.26
CA ARG A 289 -0.36 -0.43 -15.03
C ARG A 289 -0.77 0.95 -15.51
N GLY A 290 0.05 1.96 -15.20
CA GLY A 290 -0.32 3.36 -15.44
C GLY A 290 -1.65 3.71 -14.77
N THR A 291 -2.55 4.33 -15.54
CA THR A 291 -3.88 4.75 -15.06
C THR A 291 -5.05 4.01 -15.71
N SER A 292 -4.79 3.05 -16.60
CA SER A 292 -5.84 2.51 -17.50
C SER A 292 -5.54 1.13 -18.09
N ASN A 293 -4.86 0.26 -17.33
CA ASN A 293 -4.69 -1.14 -17.72
C ASN A 293 -4.56 -2.03 -16.48
N PRO A 294 -5.22 -3.19 -16.40
CA PRO A 294 -5.01 -4.13 -15.30
C PRO A 294 -3.56 -4.60 -15.28
N ALA A 295 -3.02 -4.74 -14.07
CA ALA A 295 -1.73 -5.39 -13.86
C ALA A 295 -1.88 -6.90 -14.01
N ALA A 296 -0.86 -7.54 -14.55
CA ALA A 296 -0.76 -8.98 -14.50
C ALA A 296 -0.26 -9.41 -13.12
N SER A 297 -0.55 -10.64 -12.73
CA SER A 297 -0.09 -11.16 -11.44
C SER A 297 0.10 -12.67 -11.44
N PHE A 298 0.90 -13.15 -10.49
CA PHE A 298 1.09 -14.57 -10.19
C PHE A 298 1.45 -14.76 -8.72
N GLY A 299 1.35 -16.01 -8.25
CA GLY A 299 1.71 -16.37 -6.87
C GLY A 299 0.88 -15.64 -5.82
N ALA A 300 -0.36 -15.25 -6.15
CA ALA A 300 -1.24 -14.57 -5.22
C ALA A 300 -1.79 -15.55 -4.18
N SER A 301 -1.98 -15.10 -2.94
CA SER A 301 -2.56 -15.91 -1.87
C SER A 301 -3.06 -15.03 -0.72
N ASN A 302 -3.93 -15.60 0.10
CA ASN A 302 -4.14 -15.13 1.47
C ASN A 302 -3.27 -15.98 2.39
N VAL A 303 -2.38 -15.36 3.16
CA VAL A 303 -1.56 -16.07 4.15
C VAL A 303 -2.48 -16.61 5.23
N THR A 304 -2.62 -17.93 5.30
CA THR A 304 -3.52 -18.53 6.29
C THR A 304 -2.87 -18.51 7.67
N PHE A 305 -3.67 -18.41 8.72
CA PHE A 305 -3.17 -18.51 10.10
C PHE A 305 -2.38 -19.78 10.36
N SER A 306 -2.84 -20.94 9.84
CA SER A 306 -2.10 -22.19 9.96
C SER A 306 -0.75 -22.12 9.25
N SER A 307 -0.68 -21.53 8.05
CA SER A 307 0.59 -21.43 7.34
C SER A 307 1.60 -20.52 8.05
N ALA A 308 1.12 -19.48 8.72
CA ALA A 308 1.96 -18.56 9.50
C ALA A 308 2.44 -19.24 10.80
N GLN A 309 1.53 -19.85 11.54
CA GLN A 309 1.85 -20.66 12.73
C GLN A 309 2.82 -21.80 12.40
N ASP A 310 2.59 -22.55 11.32
CA ASP A 310 3.47 -23.64 10.90
C ASP A 310 4.90 -23.13 10.62
N ALA A 311 5.05 -21.89 10.15
CA ALA A 311 6.36 -21.25 9.92
C ALA A 311 7.04 -20.85 11.23
N GLU A 312 6.30 -20.20 12.16
CA GLU A 312 6.81 -19.91 13.50
C GLU A 312 7.26 -21.18 14.22
N GLU A 313 6.45 -22.25 14.21
CA GLU A 313 6.77 -23.52 14.88
C GLU A 313 8.03 -24.22 14.32
N ARG A 314 8.45 -23.93 13.08
CA ARG A 314 9.69 -24.46 12.49
C ARG A 314 10.92 -23.68 12.92
N ASP A 315 10.78 -22.37 13.04
CA ASP A 315 11.90 -21.44 13.19
C ASP A 315 12.04 -20.87 14.62
N HIS A 316 11.02 -21.04 15.46
CA HIS A 316 10.96 -20.53 16.83
C HIS A 316 10.49 -21.61 17.83
N ASP A 317 11.29 -21.86 18.86
CA ASP A 317 11.06 -22.91 19.88
C ASP A 317 10.21 -22.38 21.06
N GLU A 318 9.11 -21.67 20.77
CA GLU A 318 8.15 -21.25 21.79
C GLU A 318 6.72 -21.62 21.40
N SER A 319 6.31 -22.85 21.75
CA SER A 319 4.91 -23.25 21.73
C SER A 319 4.15 -22.60 22.91
N ASP A 320 3.99 -21.28 22.92
CA ASP A 320 3.45 -20.59 24.09
C ASP A 320 1.91 -20.57 24.11
N SER A 321 1.37 -21.66 24.66
CA SER A 321 -0.06 -22.05 24.68
C SER A 321 -1.04 -21.13 25.44
N GLY A 322 -0.57 -20.00 25.99
CA GLY A 322 -1.34 -19.17 26.94
C GLY A 322 -2.13 -18.01 26.33
N CYS A 323 -1.74 -17.53 25.15
CA CYS A 323 -2.32 -16.34 24.55
C CYS A 323 -3.51 -16.63 23.63
N THR A 324 -4.37 -15.63 23.44
CA THR A 324 -5.56 -15.74 22.60
C THR A 324 -5.77 -14.43 21.84
N THR A 325 -5.24 -14.34 20.62
CA THR A 325 -5.46 -13.17 19.74
C THR A 325 -6.95 -13.03 19.37
N TYR A 326 -7.71 -14.13 19.36
CA TYR A 326 -9.10 -14.16 18.93
C TYR A 326 -10.03 -14.93 19.89
N PRO A 327 -11.16 -14.34 20.34
CA PRO A 327 -12.12 -15.03 21.21
C PRO A 327 -12.66 -16.35 20.63
N GLY A 328 -12.33 -17.48 21.26
CA GLY A 328 -12.82 -18.80 20.87
C GLY A 328 -11.87 -19.61 19.98
N ARG A 329 -10.61 -19.16 19.81
CA ARG A 329 -9.52 -19.99 19.26
C ARG A 329 -8.25 -19.77 20.07
N SER A 330 -7.72 -20.83 20.68
CA SER A 330 -6.41 -20.80 21.34
C SER A 330 -5.30 -20.54 20.32
N GLY A 331 -4.33 -19.70 20.65
CA GLY A 331 -3.15 -19.40 19.82
C GLY A 331 -2.88 -17.90 19.66
N CYS A 332 -1.59 -17.56 19.47
CA CYS A 332 -1.09 -16.20 19.18
C CYS A 332 -1.03 -15.97 17.68
N PHE A 333 -2.15 -15.67 17.04
CA PHE A 333 -2.11 -15.26 15.64
C PHE A 333 -1.59 -13.82 15.51
N TYR A 334 -1.02 -13.51 14.36
CA TYR A 334 -0.57 -12.16 14.03
C TYR A 334 -1.67 -11.10 13.96
N SER A 335 -2.92 -11.48 13.71
CA SER A 335 -4.09 -10.60 13.73
C SER A 335 -5.37 -11.42 13.60
N GLU A 336 -6.53 -10.78 13.80
CA GLU A 336 -7.82 -11.29 13.29
C GLU A 336 -7.95 -11.16 11.76
N HIS A 337 -6.99 -10.46 11.14
CA HIS A 337 -6.84 -10.30 9.70
C HIS A 337 -5.73 -11.19 9.14
N ARG A 338 -5.95 -11.70 7.93
CA ARG A 338 -4.97 -12.44 7.14
C ARG A 338 -4.26 -11.51 6.18
N ALA A 339 -2.95 -11.68 6.05
CA ALA A 339 -2.19 -10.97 5.04
C ALA A 339 -2.60 -11.43 3.64
N VAL A 340 -2.63 -10.49 2.70
CA VAL A 340 -2.86 -10.75 1.27
C VAL A 340 -1.57 -10.49 0.53
N THR A 341 -1.17 -11.40 -0.36
CA THR A 341 0.09 -11.30 -1.12
C THR A 341 -0.11 -11.57 -2.60
N GLY A 342 0.79 -11.04 -3.42
CA GLY A 342 0.93 -11.39 -4.83
C GLY A 342 2.12 -10.71 -5.49
N ARG A 343 2.57 -11.28 -6.61
CA ARG A 343 3.58 -10.68 -7.49
C ARG A 343 2.89 -10.00 -8.65
N VAL A 344 3.01 -8.68 -8.78
CA VAL A 344 2.28 -7.84 -9.74
C VAL A 344 3.23 -7.15 -10.71
N PHE A 345 2.83 -6.99 -11.98
CA PHE A 345 3.65 -6.39 -13.05
C PHE A 345 2.84 -5.81 -14.21
#